data_AF-A0A838TFM7-F1
#
_entry.id   AF-A0A838TFM7-F1
#
_cell.length_a   1.000
_cell.length_b   1.000
_cell.length_c   1.000
_cell.angle_alpha   90.00
_cell.angle_beta   90.00
_cell.angle_gamma   90.00
#
_symmetry.space_group_name_H-M   'P 1'
#
loop_
_entity.id
_entity.type
_entity.pdbx_description
1 polymer ?
#
loop_
_entity_poly.entity_id
_entity_poly.type
_entity_poly.pdbx_seq_one_letter_code
_entity_poly.pdbx_strand_id
1 'polypeptide(L)'
;MMFNLKLSADQVNYLNIGLMIISAITAFIFPFETFLVVYAVLGPLHYLTEISWLHDRHYFTKGKYDFILLLAAGVLITLASLQLIPRITPGMATAITFFAFSTALIFVLVKNIYTRLLLIFLLFPLSGLVVKSDALSSVFSVFLPTIIHVFIFTGLFILVGALRGRSISGISSLAVFILCTMSFFYLFPERTGYIVSSNVKNNYHDFQMLNYYLMTPFTKHDFNQPANIQEYFQFVNNALYQSRSAFAVMAFIGFAYMYHYLNWFSKTSVIQWHNISKSRLAGIIIIWLASIGIYAYDYKLGLKWLFFLSFSHVLLEFPLNHLTFINIGKEFNNIFTGKRPAVKKVAAR
;
A
#
# COMPACT_ATOMS: atom_id res chain seq x y z
N MET A 1 7.32 31.64 14.46
CA MET A 1 6.93 31.95 13.06
C MET A 1 7.55 30.86 12.19
N MET A 2 6.91 29.70 12.04
CA MET A 2 7.43 28.65 11.14
C MET A 2 7.12 29.08 9.71
N PHE A 3 8.16 29.22 8.89
CA PHE A 3 8.02 29.42 7.45
C PHE A 3 7.14 28.30 6.88
N ASN A 4 5.88 28.63 6.56
CA ASN A 4 4.99 27.76 5.79
C ASN A 4 5.49 27.78 4.34
N LEU A 5 6.61 27.11 4.07
CA LEU A 5 7.13 26.91 2.72
C LEU A 5 6.18 25.96 1.98
N LYS A 6 5.21 26.54 1.28
CA LYS A 6 4.30 25.81 0.42
C LYS A 6 5.00 25.53 -0.89
N LEU A 7 5.50 24.29 -1.06
CA LEU A 7 6.12 23.84 -2.30
C LEU A 7 5.13 23.92 -3.48
N SER A 8 5.59 24.38 -4.63
CA SER A 8 4.85 24.30 -5.90
C SER A 8 4.68 22.84 -6.34
N ALA A 9 3.75 22.59 -7.27
CA ALA A 9 3.55 21.25 -7.82
C ALA A 9 4.84 20.69 -8.46
N ASP A 10 5.59 21.53 -9.18
CA ASP A 10 6.87 21.13 -9.79
C ASP A 10 7.93 20.80 -8.74
N GLN A 11 8.03 21.61 -7.67
CA GLN A 11 8.95 21.33 -6.57
C GLN A 11 8.63 20.01 -5.87
N VAL A 12 7.34 19.70 -5.67
CA VAL A 12 6.91 18.40 -5.13
C VAL A 12 7.29 17.25 -6.08
N ASN A 13 7.17 17.43 -7.39
CA ASN A 13 7.56 16.41 -8.36
C ASN A 13 9.08 16.15 -8.35
N TYR A 14 9.92 17.20 -8.29
CA TYR A 14 11.36 17.04 -8.18
C TYR A 14 11.80 16.44 -6.83
N LEU A 15 11.15 16.83 -5.74
CA LEU A 15 11.36 16.19 -4.44
C LEU A 15 11.05 14.69 -4.52
N ASN A 16 9.92 14.31 -5.14
CA ASN A 16 9.57 12.91 -5.31
C ASN A 16 10.58 12.14 -6.17
N ILE A 17 11.13 12.73 -7.23
CA ILE A 17 12.22 12.13 -8.01
C ILE A 17 13.42 11.82 -7.11
N GLY A 18 13.86 12.78 -6.29
CA GLY A 18 14.95 12.56 -5.34
C GLY A 18 14.65 11.44 -4.35
N LEU A 19 13.43 11.41 -3.80
CA LEU A 19 13.00 10.37 -2.86
C LEU A 19 12.92 8.98 -3.52
N MET A 20 12.51 8.88 -4.78
CA MET A 20 12.53 7.61 -5.53
C MET A 20 13.97 7.09 -5.67
N ILE A 21 14.91 7.95 -6.08
CA ILE A 21 16.31 7.57 -6.27
C ILE A 21 16.94 7.13 -4.94
N ILE A 22 16.73 7.90 -3.86
CA ILE A 22 17.23 7.55 -2.52
C ILE A 22 16.65 6.19 -2.08
N SER A 23 15.33 6.00 -2.22
CA SER A 23 14.67 4.74 -1.85
C SER A 23 15.21 3.56 -2.67
N ALA A 24 15.53 3.79 -3.95
CA ALA A 24 16.09 2.75 -4.79
C ALA A 24 17.51 2.39 -4.36
N ILE A 25 18.37 3.38 -4.13
CA ILE A 25 19.75 3.18 -3.68
C ILE A 25 19.78 2.41 -2.34
N THR A 26 18.99 2.83 -1.36
CA THR A 26 18.96 2.14 -0.06
C THR A 26 18.47 0.71 -0.20
N ALA A 27 17.46 0.46 -1.03
CA ALA A 27 16.94 -0.87 -1.25
C ALA A 27 17.89 -1.78 -2.05
N PHE A 28 18.71 -1.23 -2.96
CA PHE A 28 19.78 -1.98 -3.63
C PHE A 28 20.86 -2.44 -2.66
N ILE A 29 21.25 -1.56 -1.72
CA ILE A 29 22.35 -1.83 -0.79
C ILE A 29 21.88 -2.72 0.36
N PHE A 30 20.68 -2.46 0.90
CA PHE A 30 20.13 -3.13 2.08
C PHE A 30 18.66 -3.55 1.84
N PRO A 31 18.40 -4.61 1.04
CA PRO A 31 17.05 -4.96 0.60
C PRO A 31 16.08 -5.23 1.74
N PHE A 32 16.52 -6.01 2.74
CA PHE A 32 15.67 -6.44 3.85
C PHE A 32 15.58 -5.37 4.92
N GLU A 33 16.69 -4.73 5.29
CA GLU A 33 16.74 -3.71 6.32
C GLU A 33 15.95 -2.47 5.89
N THR A 34 16.03 -2.08 4.60
CA THR A 34 15.21 -0.98 4.07
C THR A 34 13.74 -1.25 4.35
N PHE A 35 13.23 -2.43 3.99
CA PHE A 35 11.85 -2.80 4.26
C PHE A 35 11.52 -2.83 5.77
N LEU A 36 12.32 -3.52 6.58
CA LEU A 36 12.04 -3.69 8.00
C LEU A 36 12.05 -2.35 8.75
N VAL A 37 13.02 -1.48 8.46
CA VAL A 37 13.13 -0.17 9.11
C VAL A 37 11.97 0.73 8.71
N VAL A 38 11.64 0.82 7.42
CA VAL A 38 10.55 1.72 7.00
C VAL A 38 9.19 1.20 7.45
N TYR A 39 8.99 -0.13 7.48
CA TYR A 39 7.76 -0.71 8.01
C TYR A 39 7.58 -0.40 9.50
N ALA A 40 8.64 -0.58 10.30
CA ALA A 40 8.58 -0.34 11.75
C ALA A 40 8.52 1.15 12.13
N VAL A 41 9.24 2.01 11.41
CA VAL A 41 9.40 3.43 11.78
C VAL A 41 8.43 4.33 11.02
N LEU A 42 8.39 4.24 9.69
CA LEU A 42 7.57 5.14 8.86
C LEU A 42 6.12 4.64 8.73
N GLY A 43 5.92 3.32 8.70
CA GLY A 43 4.62 2.66 8.59
C GLY A 43 3.59 3.20 9.59
N PRO A 44 3.77 3.03 10.91
CA PRO A 44 2.79 3.51 11.89
C PRO A 44 2.46 5.00 11.77
N LEU A 45 3.47 5.86 11.53
CA LEU A 45 3.23 7.29 11.34
C LEU A 45 2.39 7.55 10.07
N HIS A 46 2.68 6.83 9.00
CA HIS A 46 1.94 6.94 7.75
C HIS A 46 0.48 6.52 7.96
N TYR A 47 0.23 5.34 8.55
CA TYR A 47 -1.13 4.83 8.77
C TYR A 47 -1.98 5.81 9.59
N LEU A 48 -1.42 6.33 10.68
CA LEU A 48 -2.10 7.27 11.57
C LEU A 48 -2.42 8.61 10.89
N THR A 49 -1.44 9.18 10.19
CA THR A 49 -1.63 10.47 9.51
C THR A 49 -2.57 10.35 8.32
N GLU A 50 -2.54 9.23 7.60
CA GLU A 50 -3.47 8.94 6.51
C GLU A 50 -4.89 8.70 7.00
N ILE A 51 -5.10 7.85 8.01
CA ILE A 51 -6.44 7.63 8.56
C ILE A 51 -7.04 8.95 9.07
N SER A 52 -6.24 9.78 9.74
CA SER A 52 -6.64 11.13 10.15
C SER A 52 -7.02 12.00 8.95
N TRP A 53 -6.21 11.99 7.89
CA TRP A 53 -6.44 12.77 6.69
C TRP A 53 -7.68 12.33 5.89
N LEU A 54 -7.92 11.01 5.81
CA LEU A 54 -9.09 10.40 5.21
C LEU A 54 -10.36 10.76 5.99
N HIS A 55 -10.27 10.78 7.32
CA HIS A 55 -11.38 11.15 8.19
C HIS A 55 -11.90 12.56 7.89
N ASP A 56 -11.00 13.53 7.77
CA ASP A 56 -11.36 14.92 7.45
C ASP A 56 -11.95 15.07 6.03
N ARG A 57 -11.83 14.04 5.17
CA ARG A 57 -12.40 13.96 3.82
C ARG A 57 -13.58 13.00 3.72
N HIS A 58 -14.13 12.60 4.87
CA HIS A 58 -15.23 11.63 4.95
C HIS A 58 -14.97 10.35 4.15
N TYR A 59 -13.70 9.91 4.12
CA TYR A 59 -13.25 8.69 3.45
C TYR A 59 -13.65 8.61 1.96
N PHE A 60 -13.94 9.74 1.32
CA PHE A 60 -14.40 9.80 -0.07
C PHE A 60 -15.66 8.98 -0.40
N THR A 61 -16.48 8.66 0.60
CA THR A 61 -17.74 7.92 0.43
C THR A 61 -18.93 8.86 0.37
N LYS A 62 -20.06 8.39 -0.21
CA LYS A 62 -21.31 9.17 -0.26
C LYS A 62 -22.07 9.18 1.07
N GLY A 63 -21.95 8.15 1.90
CA GLY A 63 -22.56 8.08 3.22
C GLY A 63 -21.58 8.47 4.33
N LYS A 64 -22.10 9.14 5.38
CA LYS A 64 -21.32 9.64 6.53
C LYS A 64 -20.66 8.52 7.35
N TYR A 65 -21.32 7.36 7.44
CA TYR A 65 -20.91 6.25 8.31
C TYR A 65 -20.40 5.03 7.53
N ASP A 66 -20.18 5.17 6.23
CA ASP A 66 -19.77 4.07 5.35
C ASP A 66 -18.42 3.47 5.77
N PHE A 67 -17.53 4.30 6.33
CA PHE A 67 -16.23 3.89 6.85
C PHE A 67 -16.33 2.88 8.01
N ILE A 68 -17.44 2.83 8.75
CA ILE A 68 -17.61 1.89 9.88
C ILE A 68 -17.60 0.45 9.38
N LEU A 69 -18.19 0.17 8.22
CA LEU A 69 -18.18 -1.17 7.63
C LEU A 69 -16.75 -1.58 7.24
N LEU A 70 -15.98 -0.66 6.66
CA LEU A 70 -14.59 -0.90 6.27
C LEU A 70 -13.69 -1.11 7.51
N LEU A 71 -13.93 -0.34 8.58
CA LEU A 71 -13.23 -0.49 9.85
C LEU A 71 -13.57 -1.83 10.53
N ALA A 72 -14.85 -2.23 10.51
CA ALA A 72 -15.29 -3.52 11.03
C ALA A 72 -14.67 -4.69 10.24
N ALA A 73 -14.55 -4.57 8.93
CA ALA A 73 -13.82 -5.53 8.10
C ALA A 73 -12.35 -5.63 8.54
N GLY A 74 -11.69 -4.52 8.85
CA GLY A 74 -10.32 -4.49 9.38
C GLY A 74 -10.17 -5.22 10.71
N VAL A 75 -11.14 -5.07 11.62
CA VAL A 75 -11.19 -5.85 12.88
C VAL A 75 -11.30 -7.33 12.60
N LEU A 76 -12.25 -7.74 11.75
CA LEU A 76 -12.48 -9.16 11.43
C LEU A 76 -11.26 -9.80 10.75
N ILE A 77 -10.62 -9.10 9.83
CA ILE A 77 -9.38 -9.55 9.19
C ILE A 77 -8.27 -9.69 10.23
N THR A 78 -8.13 -8.74 11.17
CA THR A 78 -7.14 -8.83 12.24
C THR A 78 -7.36 -10.07 13.11
N LEU A 79 -8.61 -10.32 13.53
CA LEU A 79 -8.96 -11.50 14.33
C LEU A 79 -8.66 -12.81 13.58
N ALA A 80 -8.91 -12.84 12.26
CA ALA A 80 -8.60 -13.97 11.39
C ALA A 80 -7.09 -14.21 11.27
N SER A 81 -6.35 -13.18 10.87
CA SER A 81 -4.92 -13.26 10.55
C SER A 81 -4.06 -13.52 11.78
N LEU A 82 -4.46 -12.99 12.94
CA LEU A 82 -3.79 -13.27 14.21
C LEU A 82 -4.29 -14.56 14.89
N GLN A 83 -5.22 -15.30 14.25
CA GLN A 83 -5.81 -16.54 14.75
C GLN A 83 -6.37 -16.42 16.19
N LEU A 84 -6.88 -15.23 16.54
CA LEU A 84 -7.42 -14.96 17.88
C LEU A 84 -8.75 -15.68 18.11
N ILE A 85 -9.44 -16.08 17.04
CA ILE A 85 -10.69 -16.84 17.07
C ILE A 85 -10.55 -18.04 16.13
N PRO A 86 -10.49 -19.30 16.65
CA PRO A 86 -10.26 -20.49 15.84
C PRO A 86 -11.26 -20.73 14.69
N ARG A 87 -12.47 -20.17 14.81
CA ARG A 87 -13.53 -20.29 13.78
C ARG A 87 -13.34 -19.35 12.59
N ILE A 88 -12.46 -18.35 12.67
CA ILE A 88 -12.22 -17.41 11.59
C ILE A 88 -10.96 -17.84 10.83
N THR A 89 -11.14 -18.36 9.62
CA THR A 89 -10.04 -18.90 8.81
C THR A 89 -9.36 -17.82 7.96
N PRO A 90 -8.11 -18.02 7.49
CA PRO A 90 -7.46 -17.11 6.55
C PRO A 90 -8.25 -16.89 5.26
N GLY A 91 -8.96 -17.93 4.77
CA GLY A 91 -9.85 -17.79 3.60
C GLY A 91 -11.02 -16.82 3.85
N MET A 92 -11.49 -16.69 5.10
CA MET A 92 -12.47 -15.66 5.46
C MET A 92 -11.85 -14.26 5.37
N ALA A 93 -10.59 -14.07 5.77
CA ALA A 93 -9.91 -12.80 5.61
C ALA A 93 -9.85 -12.39 4.12
N THR A 94 -9.52 -13.32 3.21
CA THR A 94 -9.55 -13.10 1.77
C THR A 94 -10.92 -12.65 1.27
N ALA A 95 -11.98 -13.36 1.67
CA ALA A 95 -13.36 -13.03 1.29
C ALA A 95 -13.77 -11.64 1.82
N ILE A 96 -13.42 -11.33 3.07
CA ILE A 96 -13.72 -10.04 3.69
C ILE A 96 -12.96 -8.91 2.98
N THR A 97 -11.70 -9.10 2.61
CA THR A 97 -10.92 -8.12 1.87
C THR A 97 -11.55 -7.83 0.50
N PHE A 98 -11.93 -8.86 -0.25
CA PHE A 98 -12.66 -8.70 -1.52
C PHE A 98 -13.98 -7.95 -1.33
N PHE A 99 -14.76 -8.35 -0.32
CA PHE A 99 -16.03 -7.74 -0.01
C PHE A 99 -15.88 -6.26 0.35
N ALA A 100 -14.88 -5.91 1.18
CA ALA A 100 -14.58 -4.54 1.56
C ALA A 100 -14.15 -3.68 0.36
N PHE A 101 -13.26 -4.22 -0.49
CA PHE A 101 -12.82 -3.55 -1.71
C PHE A 101 -13.99 -3.28 -2.66
N SER A 102 -14.84 -4.28 -2.90
CA SER A 102 -16.01 -4.15 -3.79
C SER A 102 -17.08 -3.22 -3.21
N THR A 103 -17.32 -3.30 -1.90
CA THR A 103 -18.28 -2.43 -1.20
C THR A 103 -17.82 -0.97 -1.21
N ALA A 104 -16.52 -0.70 -1.12
CA ALA A 104 -15.98 0.65 -1.23
C ALA A 104 -16.36 1.32 -2.57
N LEU A 105 -16.36 0.58 -3.69
CA LEU A 105 -16.82 1.09 -4.99
C LEU A 105 -18.30 1.49 -4.95
N ILE A 106 -19.15 0.67 -4.31
CA ILE A 106 -20.58 0.97 -4.13
C ILE A 106 -20.74 2.26 -3.33
N PHE A 107 -19.97 2.44 -2.25
CA PHE A 107 -20.00 3.65 -1.42
C PHE A 107 -19.56 4.92 -2.17
N VAL A 108 -18.66 4.79 -3.13
CA VAL A 108 -18.25 5.89 -4.02
C VAL A 108 -19.35 6.23 -5.03
N LEU A 109 -20.01 5.22 -5.61
CA LEU A 109 -20.88 5.42 -6.78
C LEU A 109 -22.37 5.59 -6.45
N VAL A 110 -22.88 4.99 -5.39
CA VAL A 110 -24.33 4.85 -5.18
C VAL A 110 -24.78 5.65 -3.94
N LYS A 111 -25.77 6.53 -4.12
CA LYS A 111 -26.36 7.31 -3.00
C LYS A 111 -27.61 6.65 -2.41
N ASN A 112 -28.41 5.98 -3.25
CA ASN A 112 -29.67 5.36 -2.83
C ASN A 112 -29.41 4.14 -1.93
N ILE A 113 -29.98 4.13 -0.73
CA ILE A 113 -29.74 3.09 0.27
C ILE A 113 -30.25 1.70 -0.16
N TYR A 114 -31.41 1.62 -0.82
CA TYR A 114 -31.98 0.34 -1.26
C TYR A 114 -31.12 -0.29 -2.35
N THR A 115 -30.68 0.50 -3.32
CA THR A 115 -29.74 0.02 -4.35
C THR A 115 -28.42 -0.42 -3.73
N ARG A 116 -27.91 0.31 -2.73
CA ARG A 116 -26.69 -0.09 -2.01
C ARG A 116 -26.86 -1.43 -1.31
N LEU A 117 -27.93 -1.60 -0.54
CA LEU A 117 -28.19 -2.84 0.20
C LEU A 117 -28.35 -4.04 -0.75
N LEU A 118 -29.06 -3.85 -1.88
CA LEU A 118 -29.18 -4.88 -2.91
C LEU A 118 -27.81 -5.29 -3.47
N LEU A 119 -26.98 -4.32 -3.88
CA LEU A 119 -25.66 -4.62 -4.44
C LEU A 119 -24.72 -5.29 -3.42
N ILE A 120 -24.75 -4.83 -2.16
CA ILE A 120 -23.94 -5.42 -1.08
C ILE A 120 -24.40 -6.87 -0.80
N PHE A 121 -25.70 -7.13 -0.81
CA PHE A 121 -26.24 -8.48 -0.67
C PHE A 121 -25.75 -9.40 -1.80
N LEU A 122 -25.74 -8.91 -3.04
CA LEU A 122 -25.23 -9.66 -4.20
C LEU A 122 -23.71 -9.95 -4.14
N LEU A 123 -22.93 -9.13 -3.43
CA LEU A 123 -21.48 -9.35 -3.24
C LEU A 123 -21.16 -10.52 -2.30
N PHE A 124 -22.08 -10.90 -1.42
CA PHE A 124 -21.84 -11.97 -0.43
C PHE A 124 -21.52 -13.32 -1.08
N PRO A 125 -22.34 -13.88 -2.01
CA PRO A 125 -22.01 -15.14 -2.67
C PRO A 125 -20.74 -15.05 -3.55
N LEU A 126 -20.49 -13.89 -4.19
CA LEU A 126 -19.28 -13.65 -4.98
C LEU A 126 -18.01 -13.74 -4.14
N SER A 127 -18.07 -13.29 -2.89
CA SER A 127 -16.93 -13.35 -1.95
C SER A 127 -16.53 -14.80 -1.66
N GLY A 128 -17.48 -15.74 -1.63
CA GLY A 128 -17.19 -17.17 -1.49
C GLY A 128 -16.55 -17.82 -2.72
N LEU A 129 -16.81 -17.28 -3.92
CA LEU A 129 -16.19 -17.77 -5.16
C LEU A 129 -14.72 -17.35 -5.28
N VAL A 130 -14.38 -16.15 -4.80
CA VAL A 130 -13.00 -15.62 -4.80
C VAL A 130 -12.03 -16.54 -4.05
N VAL A 131 -12.46 -17.10 -2.92
CA VAL A 131 -11.63 -18.00 -2.10
C VAL A 131 -11.33 -19.33 -2.80
N LYS A 132 -12.17 -19.75 -3.76
CA LYS A 132 -11.98 -21.01 -4.50
C LYS A 132 -10.97 -20.90 -5.66
N SER A 133 -10.58 -19.69 -6.03
CA SER A 133 -9.60 -19.45 -7.09
C SER A 133 -8.28 -19.04 -6.46
N ASP A 134 -7.22 -19.82 -6.65
CA ASP A 134 -5.90 -19.51 -6.08
C ASP A 134 -5.37 -18.16 -6.57
N ALA A 135 -5.56 -17.85 -7.86
CA ALA A 135 -5.20 -16.57 -8.43
C ALA A 135 -5.93 -15.40 -7.72
N LEU A 136 -7.26 -15.43 -7.64
CA LEU A 136 -8.01 -14.37 -6.97
C LEU A 136 -7.73 -14.33 -5.47
N SER A 137 -7.56 -15.49 -4.84
CA SER A 137 -7.21 -15.59 -3.43
C SER A 137 -5.87 -14.92 -3.15
N SER A 138 -4.84 -15.17 -3.95
CA SER A 138 -3.53 -14.51 -3.82
C SER A 138 -3.62 -12.99 -4.00
N VAL A 139 -4.47 -12.53 -4.94
CA VAL A 139 -4.73 -11.11 -5.16
C VAL A 139 -5.33 -10.47 -3.92
N PHE A 140 -6.40 -11.02 -3.34
CA PHE A 140 -7.11 -10.38 -2.22
C PHE A 140 -6.49 -10.66 -0.84
N SER A 141 -5.69 -11.71 -0.69
CA SER A 141 -5.02 -12.03 0.58
C SER A 141 -3.65 -11.36 0.73
N VAL A 142 -2.83 -11.39 -0.32
CA VAL A 142 -1.44 -10.92 -0.27
C VAL A 142 -1.25 -9.67 -1.10
N PHE A 143 -1.51 -9.70 -2.41
CA PHE A 143 -1.11 -8.60 -3.29
C PHE A 143 -1.88 -7.31 -3.04
N LEU A 144 -3.20 -7.38 -2.79
CA LEU A 144 -4.04 -6.21 -2.60
C LEU A 144 -3.56 -5.32 -1.43
N PRO A 145 -3.42 -5.86 -0.20
CA PRO A 145 -2.93 -5.06 0.93
C PRO A 145 -1.42 -4.76 0.89
N THR A 146 -0.65 -5.43 0.02
CA THR A 146 0.80 -5.21 -0.10
C THR A 146 1.14 -4.43 -1.37
N ILE A 147 1.59 -5.09 -2.43
CA ILE A 147 2.15 -4.48 -3.64
C ILE A 147 1.12 -3.68 -4.43
N ILE A 148 -0.12 -4.14 -4.53
CA ILE A 148 -1.14 -3.36 -5.25
C ILE A 148 -1.39 -2.05 -4.51
N HIS A 149 -1.55 -2.09 -3.18
CA HIS A 149 -1.75 -0.87 -2.41
C HIS A 149 -0.50 0.03 -2.39
N VAL A 150 0.62 -0.51 -1.92
CA VAL A 150 1.84 0.25 -1.68
C VAL A 150 2.50 0.70 -2.98
N PHE A 151 2.55 -0.15 -4.01
CA PHE A 151 3.27 0.16 -5.25
C PHE A 151 2.33 0.59 -6.39
N ILE A 152 1.31 -0.21 -6.71
CA ILE A 152 0.44 0.07 -7.87
C ILE A 152 -0.40 1.34 -7.65
N PHE A 153 -1.09 1.49 -6.51
CA PHE A 153 -1.84 2.73 -6.25
C PHE A 153 -0.91 3.95 -6.13
N THR A 154 0.27 3.82 -5.55
CA THR A 154 1.30 4.89 -5.58
C THR A 154 1.63 5.33 -7.01
N GLY A 155 1.90 4.37 -7.91
CA GLY A 155 2.14 4.64 -9.32
C GLY A 155 0.94 5.30 -10.01
N LEU A 156 -0.28 4.84 -9.72
CA LEU A 156 -1.52 5.42 -10.25
C LEU A 156 -1.75 6.85 -9.74
N PHE A 157 -1.41 7.17 -8.49
CA PHE A 157 -1.48 8.53 -7.98
C PHE A 157 -0.47 9.47 -8.67
N ILE A 158 0.75 8.99 -8.95
CA ILE A 158 1.75 9.73 -9.72
C ILE A 158 1.24 9.97 -11.15
N LEU A 159 0.69 8.94 -11.79
CA LEU A 159 0.10 9.03 -13.12
C LEU A 159 -1.04 10.06 -13.17
N VAL A 160 -1.97 10.03 -12.22
CA VAL A 160 -3.04 11.05 -12.13
C VAL A 160 -2.45 12.46 -11.98
N GLY A 161 -1.40 12.61 -11.16
CA GLY A 161 -0.68 13.86 -11.01
C GLY A 161 -0.10 14.36 -12.34
N ALA A 162 0.56 13.50 -13.10
CA ALA A 162 1.13 13.81 -14.41
C ALA A 162 0.05 14.17 -15.44
N LEU A 163 -1.04 13.39 -15.51
CA LEU A 163 -2.14 13.62 -16.46
C LEU A 163 -2.88 14.95 -16.18
N ARG A 164 -3.09 15.30 -14.91
CA ARG A 164 -3.73 16.56 -14.50
C ARG A 164 -2.83 17.76 -14.68
N GLY A 165 -1.58 17.66 -14.23
CA GLY A 165 -0.63 18.77 -14.28
C GLY A 165 -0.20 19.11 -15.69
N ARG A 166 -0.17 18.11 -16.60
CA ARG A 166 0.36 18.23 -17.96
C ARG A 166 1.73 18.92 -17.99
N SER A 167 2.54 18.71 -16.94
CA SER A 167 3.84 19.33 -16.75
C SER A 167 4.96 18.34 -17.04
N ILE A 168 6.10 18.85 -17.53
CA ILE A 168 7.30 18.06 -17.76
C ILE A 168 7.75 17.40 -16.46
N SER A 169 7.74 18.14 -15.34
CA SER A 169 8.12 17.62 -14.02
C SER A 169 7.28 16.40 -13.59
N GLY A 170 5.97 16.40 -13.86
CA GLY A 170 5.08 15.29 -13.54
C GLY A 170 5.36 14.05 -14.39
N ILE A 171 5.58 14.23 -15.70
CA ILE A 171 5.96 13.15 -16.61
C ILE A 171 7.34 12.60 -16.25
N SER A 172 8.31 13.46 -15.95
CA SER A 172 9.65 13.06 -15.49
C SER A 172 9.57 12.25 -14.20
N SER A 173 8.72 12.64 -13.24
CA SER A 173 8.53 11.88 -12.01
C SER A 173 7.97 10.48 -12.27
N LEU A 174 6.99 10.35 -13.17
CA LEU A 174 6.48 9.04 -13.58
C LEU A 174 7.55 8.19 -14.29
N ALA A 175 8.33 8.79 -15.18
CA ALA A 175 9.40 8.10 -15.89
C ALA A 175 10.47 7.58 -14.92
N VAL A 176 10.91 8.41 -13.96
CA VAL A 176 11.88 7.99 -12.94
C VAL A 176 11.31 6.86 -12.08
N PHE A 177 10.03 6.91 -11.68
CA PHE A 177 9.40 5.83 -10.92
C PHE A 177 9.49 4.48 -11.67
N ILE A 178 9.19 4.48 -12.97
CA ILE A 178 9.28 3.30 -13.83
C ILE A 178 10.74 2.84 -13.97
N LEU A 179 11.68 3.76 -14.23
CA LEU A 179 13.10 3.43 -14.39
C LEU A 179 13.71 2.86 -13.10
N CYS A 180 13.43 3.46 -11.94
CA CYS A 180 13.82 2.91 -10.64
C CYS A 180 13.26 1.50 -10.44
N THR A 181 11.99 1.27 -10.80
CA THR A 181 11.37 -0.06 -10.70
C THR A 181 12.09 -1.07 -11.60
N MET A 182 12.29 -0.74 -12.88
CA MET A 182 12.94 -1.62 -13.85
C MET A 182 14.39 -1.93 -13.44
N SER A 183 15.07 -0.97 -12.81
CA SER A 183 16.47 -1.14 -12.43
C SER A 183 16.71 -2.38 -11.54
N PHE A 184 15.78 -2.77 -10.67
CA PHE A 184 15.94 -3.96 -9.83
C PHE A 184 15.97 -5.27 -10.62
N PHE A 185 15.37 -5.31 -11.80
CA PHE A 185 15.33 -6.53 -12.60
C PHE A 185 16.46 -6.59 -13.65
N TYR A 186 17.03 -5.45 -14.02
CA TYR A 186 18.10 -5.37 -15.04
C TYR A 186 19.49 -5.08 -14.47
N LEU A 187 19.60 -4.27 -13.42
CA LEU A 187 20.88 -3.77 -12.90
C LEU A 187 21.32 -4.48 -11.61
N PHE A 188 20.48 -5.32 -11.01
CA PHE A 188 20.80 -5.94 -9.73
C PHE A 188 22.00 -6.88 -9.85
N PRO A 189 23.08 -6.72 -9.05
CA PRO A 189 24.34 -7.44 -9.24
C PRO A 189 24.22 -8.96 -9.15
N GLU A 190 25.03 -9.70 -9.93
CA GLU A 190 25.07 -11.18 -9.89
C GLU A 190 25.58 -11.74 -8.57
N ARG A 191 26.53 -11.05 -7.95
CA ARG A 191 27.02 -11.33 -6.61
C ARG A 191 26.92 -10.04 -5.81
N THR A 192 25.97 -9.96 -4.89
CA THR A 192 25.73 -8.76 -4.11
C THR A 192 26.78 -8.52 -3.02
N GLY A 193 27.54 -9.55 -2.61
CA GLY A 193 28.37 -9.50 -1.40
C GLY A 193 27.58 -9.28 -0.10
N TYR A 194 26.27 -9.06 -0.21
CA TYR A 194 25.34 -8.82 0.88
C TYR A 194 24.99 -10.16 1.55
N ILE A 195 25.23 -10.22 2.85
CA ILE A 195 24.97 -11.40 3.68
C ILE A 195 23.85 -11.05 4.65
N VAL A 196 22.76 -11.80 4.57
CA VAL A 196 21.58 -11.58 5.41
C VAL A 196 21.89 -12.04 6.83
N SER A 197 21.88 -11.09 7.78
CA SER A 197 22.13 -11.38 9.20
C SER A 197 21.03 -12.26 9.81
N SER A 198 21.36 -13.00 10.87
CA SER A 198 20.39 -13.84 11.59
C SER A 198 19.23 -13.03 12.17
N ASN A 199 19.50 -11.80 12.64
CA ASN A 199 18.46 -10.90 13.15
C ASN A 199 17.44 -10.54 12.06
N VAL A 200 17.92 -10.24 10.85
CA VAL A 200 17.05 -9.96 9.70
C VAL A 200 16.21 -11.18 9.34
N LYS A 201 16.78 -12.38 9.30
CA LYS A 201 16.02 -13.62 9.02
C LYS A 201 14.90 -13.83 10.02
N ASN A 202 15.17 -13.61 11.32
CA ASN A 202 14.20 -13.77 12.38
C ASN A 202 13.04 -12.76 12.30
N ASN A 203 13.36 -11.49 12.02
CA ASN A 203 12.36 -10.42 11.94
C ASN A 203 11.58 -10.44 10.63
N TYR A 204 12.16 -10.96 9.56
CA TYR A 204 11.54 -11.01 8.24
C TYR A 204 10.58 -12.19 8.05
N HIS A 205 10.57 -13.17 8.96
CA HIS A 205 9.82 -14.42 8.85
C HIS A 205 8.36 -14.23 8.40
N ASP A 206 7.64 -13.29 9.02
CA ASP A 206 6.20 -13.10 8.78
C ASP A 206 5.90 -12.40 7.44
N PHE A 207 6.93 -11.93 6.71
CA PHE A 207 6.80 -11.27 5.39
C PHE A 207 7.28 -12.13 4.22
N GLN A 208 7.92 -13.28 4.49
CA GLN A 208 8.51 -14.16 3.47
C GLN A 208 7.50 -14.60 2.40
N MET A 209 6.24 -14.73 2.78
CA MET A 209 5.13 -15.10 1.88
C MET A 209 5.00 -14.15 0.69
N LEU A 210 5.23 -12.85 0.88
CA LEU A 210 5.17 -11.89 -0.22
C LEU A 210 6.26 -12.16 -1.28
N ASN A 211 7.49 -12.42 -0.83
CA ASN A 211 8.58 -12.79 -1.74
C ASN A 211 8.27 -14.07 -2.49
N TYR A 212 7.73 -15.08 -1.78
CA TYR A 212 7.36 -16.34 -2.41
C TYR A 212 6.38 -16.14 -3.57
N TYR A 213 5.28 -15.41 -3.34
CA TYR A 213 4.27 -15.14 -4.38
C TYR A 213 4.80 -14.26 -5.52
N LEU A 214 5.66 -13.28 -5.24
CA LEU A 214 6.28 -12.46 -6.29
C LEU A 214 7.33 -13.24 -7.10
N MET A 215 7.92 -14.27 -6.52
CA MET A 215 8.90 -15.14 -7.17
C MET A 215 8.27 -16.25 -8.01
N THR A 216 6.99 -16.58 -7.79
CA THR A 216 6.23 -17.60 -8.52
C THR A 216 6.38 -17.54 -10.05
N PRO A 217 6.29 -16.37 -10.74
CA PRO A 217 6.53 -16.29 -12.18
C PRO A 217 7.94 -16.72 -12.60
N PHE A 218 8.94 -16.49 -11.73
CA PHE A 218 10.35 -16.78 -11.99
C PHE A 218 10.74 -18.22 -11.62
N THR A 219 9.96 -18.88 -10.77
CA THR A 219 10.18 -20.28 -10.35
C THR A 219 9.44 -21.31 -11.21
N LYS A 220 8.71 -20.89 -12.25
CA LYS A 220 7.82 -21.73 -13.09
C LYS A 220 6.69 -22.40 -12.30
N HIS A 221 6.32 -21.86 -11.14
CA HIS A 221 5.24 -22.41 -10.34
C HIS A 221 3.90 -22.17 -11.04
N ASP A 222 3.10 -23.22 -11.15
CA ASP A 222 1.76 -23.17 -11.75
C ASP A 222 0.81 -22.43 -10.82
N PHE A 223 0.22 -21.31 -11.26
CA PHE A 223 -0.74 -20.53 -10.47
C PHE A 223 -2.03 -21.30 -10.13
N ASN A 224 -2.26 -22.47 -10.75
CA ASN A 224 -3.38 -23.36 -10.46
C ASN A 224 -3.06 -24.45 -9.43
N GLN A 225 -1.80 -24.54 -8.98
CA GLN A 225 -1.42 -25.42 -7.88
C GLN A 225 -1.17 -24.54 -6.65
N PRO A 226 -1.83 -24.79 -5.51
CA PRO A 226 -1.51 -24.06 -4.31
C PRO A 226 -0.06 -24.34 -3.94
N ALA A 227 0.68 -23.26 -3.68
CA ALA A 227 1.99 -23.27 -3.06
C ALA A 227 2.03 -24.29 -1.93
N ASN A 228 2.62 -25.47 -2.16
CA ASN A 228 2.64 -26.46 -1.10
C ASN A 228 3.63 -25.97 -0.02
N ILE A 229 3.32 -26.27 1.24
CA ILE A 229 4.12 -25.83 2.40
C ILE A 229 5.60 -26.26 2.23
N GLN A 230 5.83 -27.39 1.58
CA GLN A 230 7.16 -27.91 1.31
C GLN A 230 7.97 -27.01 0.33
N GLU A 231 7.37 -26.58 -0.77
CA GLU A 231 7.95 -25.66 -1.75
C GLU A 231 8.20 -24.29 -1.15
N TYR A 232 7.28 -23.80 -0.32
CA TYR A 232 7.49 -22.59 0.46
C TYR A 232 8.73 -22.70 1.36
N PHE A 233 8.86 -23.78 2.14
CA PHE A 233 10.03 -23.99 2.98
C PHE A 233 11.32 -24.16 2.17
N GLN A 234 11.27 -24.87 1.04
CA GLN A 234 12.42 -25.00 0.14
C GLN A 234 12.84 -23.64 -0.43
N PHE A 235 11.88 -22.82 -0.86
CA PHE A 235 12.16 -21.47 -1.34
C PHE A 235 12.83 -20.61 -0.25
N VAL A 236 12.28 -20.59 0.96
CA VAL A 236 12.83 -19.81 2.07
C VAL A 236 14.27 -20.23 2.40
N ASN A 237 14.51 -21.53 2.49
CA ASN A 237 15.82 -22.06 2.90
C ASN A 237 16.89 -21.93 1.81
N ASN A 238 16.51 -22.16 0.55
CA ASN A 238 17.47 -22.35 -0.54
C ASN A 238 17.56 -21.16 -1.50
N ALA A 239 16.51 -20.32 -1.59
CA ALA A 239 16.45 -19.25 -2.58
C ALA A 239 16.35 -17.86 -1.95
N LEU A 240 15.45 -17.63 -0.99
CA LEU A 240 15.10 -16.28 -0.52
C LEU A 240 16.32 -15.47 -0.05
N TYR A 241 17.23 -16.12 0.67
CA TYR A 241 18.39 -15.47 1.29
C TYR A 241 19.70 -15.69 0.54
N GLN A 242 19.66 -16.27 -0.67
CA GLN A 242 20.85 -16.70 -1.39
C GLN A 242 20.81 -16.35 -2.89
N SER A 243 19.61 -16.29 -3.47
CA SER A 243 19.43 -16.06 -4.90
C SER A 243 19.48 -14.57 -5.26
N ARG A 244 20.16 -14.26 -6.37
CA ARG A 244 20.12 -12.94 -7.02
C ARG A 244 18.69 -12.46 -7.27
N SER A 245 17.84 -13.32 -7.84
CA SER A 245 16.48 -12.93 -8.20
C SER A 245 15.62 -12.66 -6.97
N ALA A 246 15.80 -13.43 -5.89
CA ALA A 246 15.12 -13.18 -4.64
C ALA A 246 15.55 -11.86 -3.99
N PHE A 247 16.84 -11.53 -4.05
CA PHE A 247 17.34 -10.23 -3.57
C PHE A 247 16.84 -9.06 -4.42
N ALA A 248 16.75 -9.22 -5.75
CA ALA A 248 16.15 -8.22 -6.64
C ALA A 248 14.67 -7.96 -6.28
N VAL A 249 13.88 -9.02 -6.09
CA VAL A 249 12.49 -8.90 -5.66
C VAL A 249 12.38 -8.25 -4.27
N MET A 250 13.22 -8.66 -3.32
CA MET A 250 13.24 -8.05 -1.99
C MET A 250 13.62 -6.57 -2.04
N ALA A 251 14.60 -6.19 -2.86
CA ALA A 251 14.98 -4.80 -3.06
C ALA A 251 13.83 -3.99 -3.66
N PHE A 252 13.12 -4.56 -4.65
CA PHE A 252 11.89 -3.96 -5.17
C PHE A 252 10.82 -3.77 -4.09
N ILE A 253 10.58 -4.75 -3.21
CA ILE A 253 9.65 -4.62 -2.08
C ILE A 253 10.11 -3.48 -1.14
N GLY A 254 11.39 -3.43 -0.78
CA GLY A 254 11.96 -2.39 0.08
C GLY A 254 11.77 -0.99 -0.53
N PHE A 255 12.04 -0.84 -1.81
CA PHE A 255 11.81 0.40 -2.56
C PHE A 255 10.32 0.79 -2.56
N ALA A 256 9.43 -0.15 -2.85
CA ALA A 256 8.00 0.10 -2.90
C ALA A 256 7.48 0.66 -1.58
N TYR A 257 7.80 0.01 -0.45
CA TYR A 257 7.37 0.44 0.88
C TYR A 257 7.99 1.77 1.31
N MET A 258 9.30 1.92 1.12
CA MET A 258 10.00 3.15 1.49
C MET A 258 9.46 4.35 0.71
N TYR A 259 9.38 4.22 -0.61
CA TYR A 259 8.94 5.31 -1.45
C TYR A 259 7.46 5.63 -1.25
N HIS A 260 6.60 4.63 -1.04
CA HIS A 260 5.19 4.85 -0.71
C HIS A 260 5.02 5.76 0.53
N TYR A 261 5.72 5.46 1.63
CA TYR A 261 5.66 6.28 2.84
C TYR A 261 6.27 7.67 2.61
N LEU A 262 7.42 7.77 1.94
CA LEU A 262 8.05 9.06 1.65
C LEU A 262 7.21 9.93 0.71
N ASN A 263 6.54 9.34 -0.28
CA ASN A 263 5.62 10.01 -1.19
C ASN A 263 4.39 10.57 -0.47
N TRP A 264 3.90 9.90 0.57
CA TRP A 264 2.88 10.45 1.44
C TRP A 264 3.40 11.68 2.19
N PHE A 265 4.53 11.54 2.89
CA PHE A 265 5.07 12.62 3.71
C PHE A 265 5.55 13.84 2.91
N SER A 266 6.02 13.64 1.67
CA SER A 266 6.50 14.72 0.79
C SER A 266 5.40 15.67 0.32
N LYS A 267 4.14 15.24 0.34
CA LYS A 267 2.99 15.99 -0.19
C LYS A 267 2.39 16.97 0.83
N THR A 268 3.23 17.69 1.56
CA THR A 268 2.79 18.67 2.59
C THR A 268 1.98 19.81 2.00
N SER A 269 2.27 20.29 0.79
CA SER A 269 1.53 21.39 0.14
C SER A 269 0.26 20.96 -0.60
N VAL A 270 0.08 19.65 -0.85
CA VAL A 270 -1.01 19.07 -1.65
C VAL A 270 -2.00 18.31 -0.78
N ILE A 271 -1.50 17.36 0.03
CA ILE A 271 -2.28 16.52 0.93
C ILE A 271 -2.52 17.25 2.26
N GLN A 272 -1.51 17.98 2.75
CA GLN A 272 -1.57 18.69 4.03
C GLN A 272 -1.91 17.77 5.22
N TRP A 273 -1.33 16.57 5.26
CA TRP A 273 -1.55 15.57 6.32
C TRP A 273 -1.26 16.09 7.73
N HIS A 274 -0.38 17.09 7.84
CA HIS A 274 0.01 17.74 9.11
C HIS A 274 -0.96 18.85 9.55
N ASN A 275 -1.91 19.26 8.70
CA ASN A 275 -2.87 20.32 8.99
C ASN A 275 -4.07 19.78 9.79
N ILE A 276 -3.81 19.36 11.02
CA ILE A 276 -4.77 18.75 11.94
C ILE A 276 -4.71 19.43 13.32
N SER A 277 -5.66 19.14 14.21
CA SER A 277 -5.62 19.68 15.57
C SER A 277 -4.37 19.22 16.34
N LYS A 278 -3.84 20.08 17.22
CA LYS A 278 -2.66 19.77 18.03
C LYS A 278 -2.87 18.54 18.93
N SER A 279 -4.10 18.35 19.44
CA SER A 279 -4.44 17.16 20.24
C SER A 279 -4.36 15.88 19.42
N ARG A 280 -4.87 15.90 18.18
CA ARG A 280 -4.79 14.76 17.27
C ARG A 280 -3.35 14.46 16.89
N LEU A 281 -2.56 15.48 16.55
CA LEU A 281 -1.14 15.32 16.25
C LEU A 281 -0.36 14.74 17.45
N ALA A 282 -0.60 15.23 18.66
CA ALA A 282 0.02 14.68 19.88
C ALA A 282 -0.33 13.19 20.07
N GLY A 283 -1.60 12.81 19.89
CA GLY A 283 -2.02 11.40 19.94
C GLY A 283 -1.30 10.54 18.90
N ILE A 284 -1.17 11.02 17.66
CA ILE A 284 -0.43 10.34 16.60
C ILE A 284 1.04 10.13 17.00
N ILE A 285 1.72 11.16 17.50
CA ILE A 285 3.12 11.08 17.91
C ILE A 285 3.31 10.12 19.08
N ILE A 286 2.40 10.11 20.06
CA ILE A 286 2.45 9.19 21.20
C ILE A 286 2.32 7.73 20.72
N ILE A 287 1.31 7.42 19.90
CA ILE A 287 1.10 6.06 19.39
C ILE A 287 2.30 5.64 18.51
N TRP A 288 2.83 6.57 17.70
CA TRP A 288 4.01 6.31 16.87
C TRP A 288 5.27 6.01 17.69
N LEU A 289 5.60 6.81 18.70
CA LEU A 289 6.76 6.55 19.57
C LEU A 289 6.60 5.25 20.36
N ALA A 290 5.40 4.97 20.87
CA ALA A 290 5.09 3.70 21.51
C ALA A 290 5.31 2.52 20.54
N SER A 291 4.90 2.69 19.28
CA SER A 291 5.06 1.66 18.26
C SER A 291 6.52 1.38 17.93
N ILE A 292 7.35 2.42 17.80
CA ILE A 292 8.79 2.27 17.63
C ILE A 292 9.39 1.53 18.83
N GLY A 293 8.99 1.89 20.05
CA GLY A 293 9.45 1.21 21.27
C GLY A 293 9.11 -0.28 21.28
N ILE A 294 7.90 -0.65 20.86
CA ILE A 294 7.48 -2.06 20.79
C ILE A 294 8.28 -2.81 19.71
N TYR A 295 8.47 -2.24 18.51
CA TYR A 295 9.31 -2.85 17.47
C TYR A 295 10.77 -3.02 17.90
N ALA A 296 11.31 -2.05 18.64
CA ALA A 296 12.67 -2.12 19.16
C ALA A 296 12.83 -3.20 20.24
N TYR A 297 11.77 -3.47 21.01
CA TYR A 297 11.75 -4.55 22.01
C TYR A 297 11.55 -5.93 21.38
N ASP A 298 10.51 -6.11 20.55
CA ASP A 298 10.22 -7.35 19.85
C ASP A 298 9.49 -7.05 18.54
N TYR A 299 10.12 -7.41 17.42
CA TYR A 299 9.60 -7.08 16.10
C TYR A 299 8.26 -7.78 15.81
N LYS A 300 8.09 -9.04 16.25
CA LYS A 300 6.85 -9.81 16.05
C LYS A 300 5.71 -9.22 16.87
N LEU A 301 5.99 -8.78 18.09
CA LEU A 301 5.03 -8.06 18.92
C LEU A 301 4.63 -6.74 18.27
N GLY A 302 5.59 -5.98 17.74
CA GLY A 302 5.33 -4.74 17.01
C GLY A 302 4.41 -4.96 15.80
N LEU A 303 4.65 -6.03 15.04
CA LEU A 303 3.79 -6.42 13.92
C LEU A 303 2.36 -6.73 14.37
N LYS A 304 2.19 -7.52 15.44
CA LYS A 304 0.86 -7.81 16.00
C LYS A 304 0.16 -6.56 16.52
N TRP A 305 0.90 -5.67 17.20
CA TRP A 305 0.41 -4.41 17.75
C TRP A 305 -0.18 -3.51 16.66
N LEU A 306 0.47 -3.41 15.51
CA LEU A 306 0.07 -2.52 14.43
C LEU A 306 -0.72 -3.19 13.31
N PHE A 307 -0.90 -4.50 13.34
CA PHE A 307 -1.58 -5.23 12.27
C PHE A 307 -2.95 -4.60 11.93
N PHE A 308 -3.76 -4.32 12.95
CA PHE A 308 -5.07 -3.69 12.76
C PHE A 308 -4.97 -2.33 12.07
N LEU A 309 -4.02 -1.50 12.48
CA LEU A 309 -3.83 -0.17 11.92
C LEU A 309 -3.28 -0.24 10.48
N SER A 310 -2.34 -1.16 10.25
CA SER A 310 -1.78 -1.46 8.93
C SER A 310 -2.85 -2.00 7.97
N PHE A 311 -3.82 -2.78 8.41
CA PHE A 311 -4.89 -3.22 7.51
C PHE A 311 -5.98 -2.16 7.37
N SER A 312 -6.33 -1.46 8.45
CA SER A 312 -7.43 -0.50 8.42
C SER A 312 -7.15 0.71 7.52
N HIS A 313 -5.91 1.22 7.47
CA HIS A 313 -5.61 2.35 6.57
C HIS A 313 -5.83 1.95 5.10
N VAL A 314 -5.37 0.75 4.69
CA VAL A 314 -5.60 0.18 3.36
C VAL A 314 -7.10 0.13 3.03
N LEU A 315 -7.90 -0.46 3.91
CA LEU A 315 -9.34 -0.63 3.66
C LEU A 315 -10.07 0.71 3.59
N LEU A 316 -9.72 1.64 4.47
CA LEU A 316 -10.31 2.98 4.52
C LEU A 316 -9.90 3.84 3.31
N GLU A 317 -8.79 3.53 2.65
CA GLU A 317 -8.34 4.18 1.43
C GLU A 317 -9.02 3.62 0.16
N PHE A 318 -9.62 2.43 0.20
CA PHE A 318 -10.27 1.82 -0.97
C PHE A 318 -11.24 2.74 -1.75
N PRO A 319 -12.08 3.57 -1.12
CA PRO A 319 -12.91 4.52 -1.85
C PRO A 319 -12.07 5.51 -2.69
N LEU A 320 -10.96 6.01 -2.14
CA LEU A 320 -10.04 6.87 -2.86
C LEU A 320 -9.38 6.13 -4.02
N ASN A 321 -8.98 4.87 -3.82
CA ASN A 321 -8.39 4.02 -4.86
C ASN A 321 -9.35 3.81 -6.05
N HIS A 322 -10.64 3.56 -5.79
CA HIS A 322 -11.67 3.51 -6.83
C HIS A 322 -11.84 4.85 -7.56
N LEU A 323 -11.83 5.96 -6.83
CA LEU A 323 -11.87 7.29 -7.44
C LEU A 323 -10.65 7.57 -8.32
N THR A 324 -9.47 7.05 -7.97
CA THR A 324 -8.26 7.17 -8.79
C THR A 324 -8.46 6.53 -10.15
N PHE A 325 -8.98 5.29 -10.22
CA PHE A 325 -9.28 4.65 -11.50
C PHE A 325 -10.28 5.47 -12.34
N ILE A 326 -11.36 5.94 -11.72
CA ILE A 326 -12.38 6.77 -12.39
C ILE A 326 -11.76 8.06 -12.92
N ASN A 327 -10.87 8.68 -12.15
CA ASN A 327 -10.20 9.93 -12.52
C ASN A 327 -9.23 9.72 -13.69
N ILE A 328 -8.45 8.63 -13.70
CA ILE A 328 -7.56 8.29 -14.82
C ILE A 328 -8.37 8.19 -16.13
N GLY A 329 -9.48 7.45 -16.13
CA GLY A 329 -10.35 7.33 -17.30
C GLY A 329 -10.88 8.67 -17.80
N LYS A 330 -11.26 9.56 -16.87
CA LYS A 330 -11.69 10.93 -17.21
C LYS A 330 -10.57 11.77 -17.81
N GLU A 331 -9.37 11.73 -17.25
CA GLU A 331 -8.25 12.52 -17.77
C GLU A 331 -7.80 12.05 -19.16
N PHE A 332 -7.76 10.73 -19.40
CA PHE A 332 -7.51 10.21 -20.75
C PHE A 332 -8.56 10.70 -21.75
N ASN A 333 -9.85 10.62 -21.41
CA ASN A 333 -10.92 11.12 -22.27
C ASN A 333 -10.78 12.64 -22.55
N ASN A 334 -10.39 13.43 -21.55
CA ASN A 334 -10.13 14.86 -21.73
C ASN A 334 -8.95 15.13 -22.69
N ILE A 335 -7.91 14.31 -22.64
CA ILE A 335 -6.77 14.40 -23.58
C ILE A 335 -7.23 14.05 -24.99
N PHE A 336 -7.93 12.93 -25.18
CA PHE A 336 -8.43 12.50 -26.50
C PHE A 336 -9.42 13.47 -27.13
N THR A 337 -10.33 14.05 -26.34
CA THR A 337 -11.34 14.99 -26.83
C THR A 337 -10.85 16.44 -26.94
N GLY A 338 -9.56 16.70 -26.63
CA GLY A 338 -8.98 18.04 -26.66
C GLY A 338 -9.52 18.99 -25.58
N LYS A 339 -10.39 18.52 -24.68
CA LYS A 339 -10.91 19.31 -23.56
C LYS A 339 -9.76 19.56 -22.58
N ARG A 340 -9.28 20.81 -22.51
CA ARG A 340 -8.36 21.20 -21.44
C ARG A 340 -9.10 21.04 -20.11
N PRO A 341 -8.49 20.42 -19.08
CA PRO A 341 -9.09 20.39 -17.77
C PRO A 341 -9.35 21.83 -17.36
N ALA A 342 -10.59 22.13 -16.96
CA ALA A 342 -10.89 23.40 -16.33
C ALA A 342 -9.90 23.53 -15.16
N VAL A 343 -9.11 24.60 -15.13
CA VAL A 343 -8.29 24.95 -13.97
C VAL A 343 -9.28 25.18 -12.84
N LYS A 344 -9.61 24.12 -12.09
CA LYS A 344 -10.29 24.28 -10.83
C LYS A 344 -9.29 24.98 -9.94
N LYS A 345 -9.44 26.31 -9.83
CA LYS A 345 -8.98 27.03 -8.64
C LYS A 345 -9.43 26.17 -7.48
N VAL A 346 -8.47 25.64 -6.71
CA VAL A 346 -8.75 24.99 -5.44
C VAL A 346 -9.49 26.04 -4.63
N ALA A 347 -10.82 25.94 -4.62
CA ALA A 347 -11.65 26.80 -3.80
C ALA A 347 -11.28 26.45 -2.37
N ALA A 348 -10.66 27.39 -1.68
CA ALA A 348 -10.52 27.34 -0.24
C ALA A 348 -11.93 27.28 0.36
N ARG A 349 -12.37 26.08 0.74
CA ARG A 349 -13.40 25.82 1.74
C ARG A 349 -13.07 24.53 2.45
#